data_AF-A0A0M7ADE0-F1
#
_entry.id   AF-A0A0M7ADE0-F1
#
_cell.length_a   1.000
_cell.length_b   1.000
_cell.length_c   1.000
_cell.angle_alpha   90.00
_cell.angle_beta   90.00
_cell.angle_gamma   90.00
#
_symmetry.space_group_name_H-M   'P 1'
#
loop_
_entity.id
_entity.type
_entity.pdbx_description
1 polymer ?
#
loop_
_entity_poly.entity_id
_entity_poly.type
_entity_poly.pdbx_seq_one_letter_code
_entity_poly.pdbx_strand_id
1 'polypeptide(L)'
;MKNRNPLDVLSEEEIDYYRENPDEIHELLNRETVRKKMIGFIVLVAVTLVTVSKAIPYLFEDIPGGSFVSEVVVDLIFEMGAALMGAVATLLFIEVTQARQYEENKQLYRALKAKLKIEKKR
;
A
#
# COMPACT_ATOMS: atom_id res chain seq x y z
N MET A 1 4.19 -25.57 -11.10
CA MET A 1 3.06 -24.61 -10.99
C MET A 1 2.20 -24.77 -12.23
N LYS A 2 0.93 -25.14 -12.07
CA LYS A 2 0.04 -25.50 -13.19
C LYS A 2 -0.11 -24.29 -14.11
N ASN A 3 0.23 -24.46 -15.39
CA ASN A 3 0.05 -23.52 -16.48
C ASN A 3 -1.46 -23.31 -16.70
N ARG A 4 -2.12 -22.54 -15.83
CA ARG A 4 -3.52 -22.14 -16.00
C ARG A 4 -3.56 -21.01 -17.02
N ASN A 5 -4.51 -21.07 -17.94
CA ASN A 5 -4.69 -20.00 -18.91
C ASN A 5 -5.15 -18.76 -18.11
N PRO A 6 -4.53 -17.58 -18.27
CA PRO A 6 -4.94 -16.38 -17.55
C PRO A 6 -6.41 -16.04 -17.74
N LEU A 7 -7.03 -16.48 -18.84
CA LEU A 7 -8.44 -16.28 -19.15
C LEU A 7 -9.39 -17.17 -18.34
N ASP A 8 -8.89 -18.21 -17.66
CA ASP A 8 -9.72 -19.12 -16.85
C ASP A 8 -10.39 -18.41 -15.64
N VAL A 9 -9.91 -17.21 -15.30
CA VAL A 9 -10.50 -16.38 -14.23
C VAL A 9 -11.69 -15.56 -14.70
N LEU A 10 -11.92 -15.47 -16.01
CA LEU A 10 -13.02 -14.74 -16.62
C LEU A 10 -14.09 -15.71 -17.13
N SER A 11 -15.34 -15.33 -16.92
CA SER A 11 -16.52 -15.92 -17.55
C SER A 11 -16.60 -15.55 -19.04
N GLU A 12 -17.44 -16.27 -19.79
CA GLU A 12 -17.69 -15.95 -21.19
C GLU A 12 -18.30 -14.57 -21.38
N GLU A 13 -19.21 -14.16 -20.48
CA GLU A 13 -19.84 -12.83 -20.47
C GLU A 13 -18.79 -11.72 -20.30
N GLU A 14 -17.82 -11.88 -19.41
CA GLU A 14 -16.74 -10.90 -19.22
C GLU A 14 -15.83 -10.81 -20.46
N ILE A 15 -15.61 -11.92 -21.15
CA ILE A 15 -14.81 -11.92 -22.38
C ILE A 15 -15.55 -11.20 -23.51
N ASP A 16 -16.88 -11.37 -23.60
CA ASP A 16 -17.71 -10.66 -24.56
C ASP A 16 -17.80 -9.16 -24.23
N TYR A 17 -17.89 -8.80 -22.95
CA TYR A 17 -17.80 -7.41 -22.49
C TYR A 17 -16.53 -6.71 -22.98
N TYR A 18 -15.36 -7.32 -22.80
CA TYR A 18 -14.09 -6.74 -23.28
C TYR A 18 -13.94 -6.76 -24.80
N ARG A 19 -14.71 -7.60 -25.51
CA ARG A 19 -14.78 -7.56 -26.98
C ARG A 19 -15.52 -6.30 -27.44
N GLU A 20 -16.58 -5.93 -26.74
CA GLU A 20 -17.36 -4.72 -27.02
C GLU A 20 -16.64 -3.45 -26.53
N ASN A 21 -15.85 -3.56 -25.45
CA ASN A 21 -15.13 -2.45 -24.83
C ASN A 21 -13.60 -2.72 -24.77
N PRO A 22 -12.90 -2.79 -25.92
CA PRO A 22 -11.49 -3.18 -25.98
C PRO A 22 -10.55 -2.17 -25.32
N ASP A 23 -10.96 -0.90 -25.21
CA ASP A 23 -10.13 0.17 -24.63
C ASP A 23 -10.03 0.05 -23.10
N GLU A 24 -11.04 -0.53 -22.45
CA GLU A 24 -11.08 -0.70 -20.98
C GLU A 24 -10.11 -1.77 -20.48
N ILE A 25 -9.60 -2.64 -21.36
CA ILE A 25 -8.56 -3.63 -21.00
C ILE A 25 -7.31 -2.90 -20.48
N HIS A 26 -7.07 -1.65 -20.91
CA HIS A 26 -5.96 -0.83 -20.42
C HIS A 26 -6.06 -0.51 -18.92
N GLU A 27 -7.26 -0.53 -18.33
CA GLU A 27 -7.47 -0.29 -16.90
C GLU A 27 -6.86 -1.38 -16.03
N LEU A 28 -6.73 -2.61 -16.55
CA LEU A 28 -6.01 -3.70 -15.88
C LEU A 28 -4.55 -3.34 -15.57
N LEU A 29 -3.97 -2.44 -16.38
CA LEU A 29 -2.60 -1.97 -16.22
C LEU A 29 -2.48 -0.74 -15.32
N ASN A 30 -3.58 -0.25 -14.76
CA ASN A 30 -3.52 0.83 -13.79
C ASN A 30 -3.01 0.28 -12.45
N ARG A 31 -1.92 0.88 -11.95
CA ARG A 31 -1.36 0.54 -10.64
C ARG A 31 -1.17 1.82 -9.85
N GLU A 32 -1.98 1.96 -8.80
CA GLU A 32 -1.67 2.90 -7.74
C GLU A 32 -0.40 2.41 -7.04
N THR A 33 0.62 3.28 -6.95
CA THR A 33 1.88 2.93 -6.28
C THR A 33 2.10 3.90 -5.15
N VAL A 34 2.28 3.38 -3.94
CA VAL A 34 2.65 4.22 -2.82
C VAL A 34 4.10 4.63 -3.00
N ARG A 35 4.39 5.94 -3.02
CA ARG A 35 5.76 6.41 -3.18
C ARG A 35 6.62 5.91 -2.02
N LYS A 36 7.63 5.08 -2.29
CA LYS A 36 8.56 4.54 -1.27
C LYS A 36 9.16 5.62 -0.35
N LYS A 37 9.41 6.82 -0.88
CA LYS A 37 9.87 7.98 -0.10
C LYS A 37 8.89 8.36 1.02
N MET A 38 7.59 8.24 0.78
CA MET A 38 6.53 8.53 1.75
C MET A 38 6.54 7.50 2.88
N ILE A 39 6.66 6.21 2.56
CA ILE A 39 6.79 5.15 3.58
C ILE A 39 8.02 5.41 4.45
N GLY A 40 9.17 5.71 3.83
CA GLY A 40 10.40 6.04 4.56
C GLY A 40 10.27 7.27 5.46
N PHE A 41 9.56 8.30 5.00
CA PHE A 41 9.27 9.49 5.80
C PHE A 41 8.39 9.16 7.03
N ILE A 42 7.32 8.38 6.85
CA ILE A 42 6.45 7.97 7.97
C ILE A 42 7.24 7.13 8.99
N VAL A 43 8.11 6.22 8.53
CA VAL A 43 8.98 5.45 9.42
C VAL A 43 9.90 6.36 10.22
N LEU A 44 10.54 7.34 9.56
CA LEU A 44 11.41 8.29 10.24
C LEU A 44 10.66 9.08 11.32
N VAL A 45 9.45 9.56 11.01
CA VAL A 45 8.60 10.27 11.96
C VAL A 45 8.21 9.35 13.13
N ALA A 46 7.78 8.12 12.86
CA ALA A 46 7.39 7.16 13.89
C ALA A 46 8.55 6.85 14.86
N VAL A 47 9.75 6.57 14.32
CA VAL A 47 10.96 6.32 15.13
C VAL A 47 11.32 7.56 15.96
N THR A 48 11.23 8.74 15.36
CA THR A 48 11.51 10.00 16.06
C THR A 48 10.54 10.20 17.23
N LEU A 49 9.22 10.00 17.03
CA LEU A 49 8.22 10.14 18.09
C LEU A 49 8.48 9.17 19.25
N VAL A 50 8.72 7.89 18.95
CA VAL A 50 9.01 6.87 19.98
C VAL A 50 10.31 7.18 20.73
N THR A 51 11.32 7.71 20.04
CA THR A 51 12.60 8.06 20.67
C THR A 51 12.46 9.30 21.56
N VAL A 52 11.77 10.32 21.06
CA VAL A 52 11.52 11.57 21.81
C VAL A 52 10.65 11.32 23.03
N SER A 53 9.61 10.46 22.93
CA SER A 53 8.75 10.16 24.08
C SER A 53 9.54 9.60 25.26
N LYS A 54 10.59 8.81 25.00
CA LYS A 54 11.49 8.30 26.06
C LYS A 54 12.44 9.34 26.62
N ALA A 55 12.72 10.42 25.89
CA ALA A 55 13.62 11.49 26.34
C ALA A 55 12.91 12.55 27.19
N ILE A 56 11.61 12.76 26.96
CA ILE A 56 10.81 13.78 27.65
C ILE A 56 10.88 13.65 29.19
N PRO A 57 10.73 12.47 29.83
CA PRO A 57 10.75 12.37 31.29
C PRO A 57 12.00 12.97 31.94
N TYR A 58 13.18 12.81 31.31
CA TYR A 58 14.45 13.36 31.79
C TYR A 58 14.51 14.89 31.72
N LEU A 59 13.64 15.53 30.94
CA LEU A 59 13.60 17.00 30.80
C LEU A 59 12.67 17.66 31.83
N PHE A 60 11.77 16.90 32.48
CA PHE A 60 10.74 17.41 33.38
C PHE A 60 10.87 16.90 34.84
N GLU A 61 11.96 16.19 35.14
CA GLU A 61 12.19 15.54 36.44
C GLU A 61 12.16 16.53 37.63
N ASP A 62 12.59 17.78 37.43
CA ASP A 62 12.67 18.82 38.46
C ASP A 62 11.43 19.75 38.54
N ILE A 63 10.38 19.53 37.74
CA ILE A 63 9.25 20.47 37.62
C ILE A 63 8.07 20.04 38.50
N PRO A 64 7.58 20.89 39.43
CA PRO A 64 6.38 20.60 40.22
C PRO A 64 5.14 20.41 39.34
N GLY A 65 4.47 19.26 39.43
CA GLY A 65 3.35 18.89 38.55
C GLY A 65 3.76 18.35 37.16
N GLY A 66 5.08 18.30 36.89
CA GLY A 66 5.66 17.75 35.67
C GLY A 66 5.41 16.25 35.51
N SER A 67 5.20 15.50 36.59
CA SER A 67 4.93 14.05 36.55
C SER A 67 3.64 13.73 35.79
N PHE A 68 2.53 14.41 36.09
CA PHE A 68 1.23 14.16 35.45
C PHE A 68 1.21 14.60 33.98
N VAL A 69 1.79 15.78 33.68
CA VAL A 69 1.85 16.28 32.30
C VAL A 69 2.81 15.44 31.45
N SER A 70 3.95 15.02 32.02
CA SER A 70 4.89 14.13 31.35
C SER A 70 4.25 12.78 31.03
N GLU A 71 3.52 12.16 31.96
CA GLU A 71 2.92 10.84 31.74
C GLU A 71 1.91 10.86 30.58
N VAL A 72 0.96 11.80 30.61
CA VAL A 72 -0.07 11.91 29.56
C VAL A 72 0.53 12.26 28.19
N VAL A 73 1.50 13.19 28.14
CA VAL A 73 2.11 13.62 26.87
C VAL A 73 3.04 12.54 26.31
N VAL A 74 3.80 11.86 27.17
CA VAL A 74 4.71 10.77 26.76
C VAL A 74 3.92 9.60 26.20
N ASP A 75 2.85 9.19 26.87
CA ASP A 75 2.01 8.08 26.42
C ASP A 75 1.36 8.41 25.08
N LEU A 76 0.80 9.61 24.93
CA LEU A 76 0.20 10.03 23.66
C LEU A 76 1.21 10.02 22.51
N ILE A 77 2.39 10.60 22.70
CA ILE A 77 3.44 10.64 21.66
C ILE A 77 3.91 9.23 21.32
N PHE A 78 4.08 8.38 22.33
CA PHE A 78 4.48 6.99 22.14
C PHE A 78 3.41 6.21 21.35
N GLU A 79 2.15 6.31 21.73
CA GLU A 79 1.02 5.67 21.05
C GLU A 79 0.89 6.14 19.59
N MET A 80 1.06 7.44 19.33
CA MET A 80 1.09 7.99 17.97
C MET A 80 2.23 7.37 17.14
N GLY A 81 3.43 7.29 17.72
CA GLY A 81 4.58 6.65 17.08
C GLY A 81 4.32 5.16 16.77
N ALA A 82 3.79 4.42 17.74
CA ALA A 82 3.43 3.01 17.59
C ALA A 82 2.32 2.80 16.53
N ALA A 83 1.30 3.64 16.51
CA ALA A 83 0.22 3.61 15.53
C ALA A 83 0.73 3.86 14.11
N LEU A 84 1.66 4.81 13.93
CA LEU A 84 2.31 5.06 12.64
C LEU A 84 3.12 3.86 12.15
N MET A 85 3.78 3.12 13.05
CA MET A 85 4.46 1.86 12.68
C MET A 85 3.47 0.81 12.17
N GLY A 86 2.30 0.68 12.82
CA GLY A 86 1.21 -0.17 12.36
C GLY A 86 0.72 0.22 10.96
N ALA A 87 0.50 1.51 10.72
CA ALA A 87 0.09 2.03 9.41
C ALA A 87 1.13 1.74 8.31
N VAL A 88 2.43 1.86 8.63
CA VAL A 88 3.52 1.50 7.71
C VAL A 88 3.47 0.02 7.36
N ALA A 89 3.23 -0.86 8.32
CA ALA A 89 3.09 -2.29 8.05
C ALA A 89 1.93 -2.57 7.09
N THR A 90 0.79 -1.90 7.27
CA THR A 90 -0.35 -1.97 6.35
C THR A 90 0.02 -1.47 4.95
N LEU A 91 0.70 -0.33 4.83
CA LEU A 91 1.13 0.19 3.53
C LEU A 91 2.09 -0.77 2.80
N LEU A 92 3.01 -1.40 3.53
CA LEU A 92 3.90 -2.41 2.95
C LEU A 92 3.13 -3.64 2.47
N PHE A 93 2.13 -4.09 3.24
CA PHE A 93 1.26 -5.18 2.84
C PHE A 93 0.46 -4.86 1.57
N ILE A 94 -0.10 -3.65 1.48
CA ILE A 94 -0.82 -3.17 0.29
C ILE A 94 0.12 -3.13 -0.92
N GLU A 95 1.32 -2.57 -0.77
CA GLU A 95 2.29 -2.45 -1.86
C GLU A 95 2.69 -3.83 -2.42
N VAL A 96 2.91 -4.83 -1.55
CA VAL A 96 3.21 -6.20 -1.97
C VAL A 96 2.02 -6.84 -2.67
N THR A 97 0.81 -6.66 -2.14
CA THR A 97 -0.42 -7.23 -2.71
C THR A 97 -0.71 -6.63 -4.09
N GLN A 98 -0.62 -5.31 -4.22
CA GLN A 98 -0.80 -4.61 -5.49
C GLN A 98 0.26 -4.99 -6.52
N ALA A 99 1.53 -5.16 -6.11
CA ALA A 99 2.60 -5.60 -7.00
C ALA A 99 2.29 -6.98 -7.60
N ARG A 100 1.73 -7.90 -6.81
CA ARG A 100 1.32 -9.22 -7.27
C ARG A 100 0.10 -9.16 -8.19
N GLN A 101 -0.96 -8.46 -7.77
CA GLN A 101 -2.17 -8.27 -8.58
C GLN A 101 -1.84 -7.65 -9.95
N TYR A 102 -0.91 -6.69 -9.96
CA TYR A 102 -0.48 -6.05 -11.20
C TYR A 102 0.20 -7.01 -12.19
N GLU A 103 0.96 -7.99 -11.69
CA GLU A 103 1.58 -8.99 -12.56
C GLU A 103 0.56 -9.99 -13.12
N GLU A 104 -0.43 -10.38 -12.31
CA GLU A 104 -1.57 -11.20 -12.74
C GLU A 104 -2.40 -10.46 -13.81
N ASN A 105 -2.71 -9.17 -13.57
CA ASN A 105 -3.42 -8.32 -14.52
C ASN A 105 -2.67 -8.12 -15.83
N LYS A 106 -1.33 -8.02 -15.82
CA LYS A 106 -0.51 -7.97 -17.04
C LYS A 106 -0.65 -9.24 -17.88
N GLN A 107 -0.65 -10.39 -17.23
CA GLN A 107 -0.83 -11.67 -17.92
C GLN A 107 -2.23 -11.76 -18.53
N LEU A 108 -3.24 -11.33 -17.78
CA LEU A 108 -4.61 -11.24 -18.25
C LEU A 108 -4.75 -10.28 -19.44
N TYR A 109 -4.19 -9.07 -19.35
CA TYR A 109 -4.15 -8.08 -20.43
C TYR A 109 -3.56 -8.67 -21.72
N ARG A 110 -2.42 -9.36 -21.62
CA ARG A 110 -1.76 -9.99 -22.78
C ARG A 110 -2.64 -11.09 -23.39
N ALA A 111 -3.27 -11.91 -22.55
CA ALA A 111 -4.14 -12.99 -22.99
C ALA A 111 -5.41 -12.48 -23.67
N LEU A 112 -6.08 -11.47 -23.08
CA LEU A 112 -7.25 -10.80 -23.66
C LEU A 112 -6.90 -10.15 -25.00
N LYS A 113 -5.79 -9.39 -25.05
CA LYS A 113 -5.33 -8.75 -26.28
C LYS A 113 -5.05 -9.77 -27.39
N ALA A 114 -4.42 -10.90 -27.06
CA ALA A 114 -4.15 -11.96 -28.03
C ALA A 114 -5.43 -12.64 -28.52
N LYS A 115 -6.39 -12.90 -27.62
CA LYS A 115 -7.68 -13.53 -27.95
C LYS A 115 -8.58 -12.63 -28.81
N LEU A 116 -8.60 -11.33 -28.51
CA LEU A 116 -9.46 -10.35 -29.19
C LEU A 116 -8.82 -9.74 -30.45
N LYS A 117 -7.57 -10.13 -30.79
CA LYS A 117 -6.81 -9.61 -31.95
C LYS A 117 -6.77 -8.08 -32.01
N ILE A 118 -6.72 -7.42 -30.85
CA ILE A 118 -6.71 -5.95 -30.77
C ILE A 118 -5.32 -5.49 -31.23
N GLU A 119 -5.22 -5.03 -32.48
CA GLU A 119 -4.02 -4.41 -33.03
C GLU A 119 -3.80 -3.03 -32.40
N LYS A 120 -2.53 -2.74 -32.09
CA LYS A 120 -2.12 -1.46 -31.50
C LYS A 120 -2.33 -0.38 -32.58
N LYS A 121 -3.40 0.42 -32.49
CA LYS A 121 -3.43 1.71 -33.19
C LYS A 121 -2.28 2.55 -32.61
N ARG A 122 -1.29 2.81 -33.46
CA ARG A 122 -0.08 3.57 -33.12
C ARG A 122 -0.40 5.00 -32.75
#